data_AF-A0A975KGZ9-F1
#
_entry.id   AF-A0A975KGZ9-F1
#
_cell.length_a   1.000
_cell.length_b   1.000
_cell.length_c   1.000
_cell.angle_alpha   90.00
_cell.angle_beta   90.00
_cell.angle_gamma   90.00
#
_symmetry.space_group_name_H-M   'P 1'
#
loop_
_entity.id
_entity.type
_entity.pdbx_description
1 polymer ?
#
loop_
_entity_poly.entity_id
_entity_poly.type
_entity_poly.pdbx_seq_one_letter_code
_entity_poly.pdbx_strand_id
1 'polypeptide(L)'
;MLRHFYNDFMAFVPLQLPQLLDVTTMEEPQFYGDYVLLTFPLRTPYELDEVMDMFEDDMELITLYHHIPMRTEKFGHSTCAYSNPAFGQMFKMNAKTDTEGNVNSILVTIYDSLEQMYGDLCLDLELHSKSGFLKYKKDKSDVLMNFI
;
A
#
# COMPACT_ATOMS: atom_id res chain seq x y z
N MET A 1 -3.35 -11.68 17.80
CA MET A 1 -3.93 -10.37 17.44
C MET A 1 -3.92 -10.19 15.93
N LEU A 2 -2.78 -10.31 15.25
CA LEU A 2 -2.63 -10.27 13.79
C LEU A 2 -3.69 -11.04 12.99
N ARG A 3 -4.01 -12.29 13.38
CA ARG A 3 -5.00 -13.11 12.67
C ARG A 3 -6.41 -12.49 12.68
N HIS A 4 -6.76 -11.74 13.73
CA HIS A 4 -8.03 -11.02 13.81
C HIS A 4 -8.05 -9.88 12.80
N PHE A 5 -7.02 -9.02 12.76
CA PHE A 5 -6.93 -7.94 11.78
C PHE A 5 -6.89 -8.44 10.34
N TYR A 6 -6.19 -9.57 10.09
CA TYR A 6 -6.25 -10.24 8.79
C TYR A 6 -7.68 -10.68 8.43
N ASN A 7 -8.40 -11.34 9.35
CA ASN A 7 -9.76 -11.79 9.08
C ASN A 7 -10.72 -10.60 8.84
N ASP A 8 -10.57 -9.52 9.62
CA ASP A 8 -11.38 -8.31 9.48
C ASP A 8 -11.08 -7.61 8.15
N PHE A 9 -9.81 -7.51 7.77
CA PHE A 9 -9.40 -7.02 6.46
C PHE A 9 -10.08 -7.83 5.35
N MET A 10 -9.92 -9.15 5.36
CA MET A 10 -10.47 -10.03 4.31
C MET A 10 -12.00 -10.01 4.23
N ALA A 11 -12.68 -9.66 5.31
CA ALA A 11 -14.13 -9.58 5.35
C ALA A 11 -14.69 -8.30 4.70
N PHE A 12 -13.96 -7.17 4.78
CA PHE A 12 -14.52 -5.86 4.43
C PHE A 12 -13.72 -5.08 3.40
N VAL A 13 -12.39 -5.06 3.50
CA VAL A 13 -11.56 -4.18 2.67
C VAL A 13 -11.59 -4.56 1.19
N PRO A 14 -11.49 -5.85 0.80
CA PRO A 14 -11.65 -6.27 -0.59
C PRO A 14 -12.98 -5.87 -1.24
N LEU A 15 -14.04 -5.66 -0.46
CA LEU A 15 -15.35 -5.28 -0.98
C LEU A 15 -15.41 -3.82 -1.45
N GLN A 16 -14.47 -2.97 -1.00
CA GLN A 16 -14.39 -1.57 -1.41
C GLN A 16 -13.78 -1.42 -2.81
N LEU A 17 -12.80 -2.26 -3.15
CA LEU A 17 -12.12 -2.26 -4.45
C LEU A 17 -11.94 -3.69 -5.02
N PRO A 18 -13.04 -4.38 -5.37
CA PRO A 18 -12.98 -5.77 -5.82
C PRO A 18 -12.18 -5.98 -7.11
N GLN A 19 -11.99 -4.93 -7.92
CA GLN A 19 -11.16 -4.95 -9.13
C GLN A 19 -9.65 -4.97 -8.84
N LEU A 20 -9.22 -4.43 -7.69
CA LEU A 20 -7.82 -4.45 -7.26
C LEU A 20 -7.54 -5.55 -6.23
N LEU A 21 -8.53 -5.89 -5.42
CA LEU A 21 -8.43 -6.78 -4.27
C LEU A 21 -9.23 -8.07 -4.49
N ASP A 22 -9.04 -8.70 -5.65
CA ASP A 22 -9.76 -9.94 -5.97
C ASP A 22 -9.27 -11.12 -5.12
N VAL A 23 -10.06 -11.46 -4.11
CA VAL A 23 -9.77 -12.57 -3.18
C VAL A 23 -9.73 -13.94 -3.86
N THR A 24 -10.28 -14.07 -5.07
CA THR A 24 -10.30 -15.35 -5.81
C THR A 24 -8.99 -15.63 -6.53
N THR A 25 -8.20 -14.59 -6.81
CA THR A 25 -6.88 -14.68 -7.47
C THR A 25 -5.72 -14.31 -6.54
N MET A 26 -6.02 -13.92 -5.29
CA MET A 26 -5.01 -13.60 -4.28
C MET A 26 -4.06 -14.79 -4.06
N GLU A 27 -2.76 -14.48 -3.95
CA GLU A 27 -1.75 -15.48 -3.60
C GLU A 27 -1.90 -15.93 -2.13
N GLU A 28 -1.22 -17.01 -1.76
CA GLU A 28 -1.24 -17.49 -0.37
C GLU A 28 -0.67 -16.42 0.59
N PRO A 29 -1.39 -16.09 1.68
CA PRO A 29 -0.97 -15.05 2.61
C PRO A 29 0.32 -15.46 3.35
N GLN A 30 1.29 -14.55 3.43
CA GLN A 30 2.57 -14.81 4.06
C GLN A 30 2.61 -14.18 5.46
N PHE A 31 2.51 -15.02 6.49
CA PHE A 31 2.52 -14.59 7.89
C PHE A 31 3.95 -14.46 8.43
N TYR A 32 4.26 -13.28 8.94
CA TYR A 32 5.42 -12.98 9.77
C TYR A 32 4.94 -12.78 11.20
N GLY A 33 5.86 -12.73 12.17
CA GLY A 33 5.51 -12.70 13.59
C GLY A 33 4.52 -11.59 13.96
N ASP A 34 4.69 -10.44 13.33
CA ASP A 34 4.05 -9.17 13.63
C ASP A 34 3.26 -8.58 12.44
N TYR A 35 3.46 -9.05 11.20
CA TYR A 35 2.67 -8.60 10.03
C TYR A 35 2.34 -9.75 9.07
N VAL A 36 1.37 -9.54 8.18
CA VAL A 36 1.07 -10.44 7.06
C VAL A 36 1.16 -9.69 5.74
N LEU A 37 1.77 -10.33 4.75
CA LEU A 37 1.82 -9.83 3.37
C LEU A 37 0.79 -10.55 2.51
N LEU A 38 0.01 -9.78 1.76
CA LEU A 38 -0.92 -10.26 0.76
C LEU A 38 -0.50 -9.72 -0.60
N THR A 39 -0.57 -10.58 -1.62
CA THR A 39 -0.39 -10.19 -3.01
C THR A 39 -1.71 -10.39 -3.74
N PHE A 40 -2.22 -9.34 -4.37
CA PHE A 40 -3.40 -9.38 -5.23
C PHE A 40 -2.97 -9.16 -6.68
N PRO A 41 -2.82 -10.24 -7.48
CA PRO A 41 -2.63 -10.13 -8.91
C PRO A 41 -3.85 -9.48 -9.57
N LEU A 42 -3.61 -8.52 -10.46
CA LEU A 42 -4.65 -7.82 -11.21
C LEU A 42 -5.03 -8.61 -12.46
N ARG A 43 -6.34 -8.67 -12.75
CA ARG A 43 -6.85 -9.34 -13.97
C ARG A 43 -6.46 -8.60 -15.25
N THR A 44 -6.35 -7.28 -15.16
CA THR A 44 -5.91 -6.38 -16.21
C THR A 44 -4.89 -5.40 -15.64
N PRO A 45 -3.87 -4.99 -16.41
CA PRO A 45 -2.93 -3.98 -15.94
C PRO A 45 -3.61 -2.61 -15.79
N TYR A 46 -3.10 -1.79 -14.87
CA TYR A 46 -3.54 -0.41 -14.64
C TYR A 46 -2.36 0.55 -14.71
N GLU A 47 -2.62 1.80 -15.07
CA GLU A 47 -1.62 2.87 -14.90
C GLU A 47 -1.47 3.18 -13.40
N LEU A 48 -0.28 3.61 -12.97
CA LEU A 48 -0.04 3.88 -11.54
C LEU A 48 -0.94 5.01 -11.01
N ASP A 49 -1.17 6.05 -11.81
CA ASP A 49 -2.02 7.18 -11.43
C ASP A 49 -3.48 6.71 -11.23
N GLU A 50 -3.99 5.75 -12.03
CA GLU A 50 -5.34 5.18 -11.82
C GLU A 50 -5.45 4.40 -10.50
N VAL A 51 -4.39 3.66 -10.13
CA VAL A 51 -4.33 2.96 -8.84
C VAL A 51 -4.30 3.93 -7.67
N MET A 52 -3.54 5.02 -7.81
CA MET A 52 -3.50 6.08 -6.79
C MET A 52 -4.86 6.76 -6.63
N ASP A 53 -5.54 7.08 -7.72
CA ASP A 53 -6.88 7.69 -7.70
C ASP A 53 -7.88 6.75 -7.00
N MET A 54 -7.88 5.45 -7.32
CA MET A 54 -8.73 4.47 -6.62
C MET A 54 -8.41 4.36 -5.12
N PHE A 55 -7.14 4.42 -4.72
CA PHE A 55 -6.77 4.41 -3.29
C PHE A 55 -7.30 5.64 -2.54
N GLU A 56 -7.24 6.82 -3.16
CA GLU A 56 -7.68 8.07 -2.54
C GLU A 56 -9.20 8.23 -2.55
N ASP A 57 -9.85 7.96 -3.69
CA ASP A 57 -11.29 8.24 -3.89
C ASP A 57 -12.20 7.15 -3.31
N ASP A 58 -11.87 5.86 -3.53
CA ASP A 58 -12.78 4.76 -3.16
C ASP A 58 -12.51 4.22 -1.75
N MET A 59 -11.26 4.29 -1.28
CA MET A 59 -10.82 3.75 0.01
C MET A 59 -10.41 4.81 1.03
N GLU A 60 -10.33 6.08 0.63
CA GLU A 60 -9.86 7.19 1.48
C GLU A 60 -8.50 6.89 2.15
N LEU A 61 -7.61 6.16 1.45
CA LEU A 61 -6.28 5.86 1.95
C LEU A 61 -5.42 7.13 1.94
N ILE A 62 -4.56 7.25 2.95
CA ILE A 62 -3.62 8.34 3.04
C ILE A 62 -2.41 7.99 2.18
N THR A 63 -2.19 8.72 1.09
CA THR A 63 -1.00 8.58 0.27
C THR A 63 0.26 8.91 1.10
N LEU A 64 1.20 7.96 1.17
CA LEU A 64 2.51 8.15 1.79
C LEU A 64 3.50 8.77 0.81
N TYR A 65 3.58 8.22 -0.41
CA TYR A 65 4.44 8.75 -1.47
C TYR A 65 4.03 8.36 -2.89
N HIS A 66 4.53 9.13 -3.85
CA HIS A 66 4.65 8.76 -5.26
C HIS A 66 6.13 8.84 -5.63
N HIS A 67 6.74 7.70 -5.93
CA HIS A 67 8.16 7.54 -6.21
C HIS A 67 8.42 7.29 -7.71
N ILE A 68 9.38 8.03 -8.25
CA ILE A 68 9.87 7.95 -9.63
C ILE A 68 11.36 7.63 -9.58
N PRO A 69 11.79 6.38 -9.89
CA PRO A 69 13.20 5.98 -9.79
C PRO A 69 14.09 6.75 -10.78
N MET A 70 13.63 6.91 -12.02
CA MET A 70 14.29 7.70 -13.06
C MET A 70 13.25 8.48 -13.87
N ARG A 71 13.48 9.80 -14.05
CA ARG A 71 12.50 10.72 -14.66
C ARG A 71 12.11 10.40 -16.10
N THR A 72 12.91 9.59 -16.80
CA THR A 72 12.74 9.29 -18.23
C THR A 72 12.10 7.94 -18.50
N GLU A 73 11.95 7.09 -17.49
CA GLU A 73 11.47 5.72 -17.65
C GLU A 73 10.07 5.60 -17.06
N LYS A 74 9.23 4.75 -17.67
CA LYS A 74 7.87 4.46 -17.17
C LYS A 74 7.84 3.34 -16.13
N PHE A 75 8.88 2.51 -16.08
CA PHE A 75 8.95 1.36 -15.19
C PHE A 75 9.50 1.72 -13.81
N GLY A 76 9.13 0.92 -12.81
CA GLY A 76 9.62 1.03 -11.45
C GLY A 76 9.08 2.21 -10.64
N HIS A 77 8.16 3.01 -11.20
CA HIS A 77 7.39 3.98 -10.43
C HIS A 77 6.62 3.23 -9.37
N SER A 78 6.56 3.77 -8.16
CA SER A 78 5.89 3.10 -7.05
C SER A 78 5.12 4.08 -6.18
N THR A 79 4.06 3.59 -5.57
CA THR A 79 3.30 4.32 -4.57
C THR A 79 3.10 3.46 -3.33
N CYS A 80 2.90 4.15 -2.21
CA CYS A 80 2.47 3.57 -0.96
C CYS A 80 1.35 4.46 -0.42
N ALA A 81 0.24 3.85 -0.03
CA ALA A 81 -0.87 4.49 0.67
C ALA A 81 -1.25 3.63 1.88
N TYR A 82 -1.79 4.23 2.94
CA TYR A 82 -2.06 3.51 4.18
C TYR A 82 -3.41 3.87 4.78
N SER A 83 -3.99 2.92 5.51
CA SER A 83 -5.27 3.10 6.18
C SER A 83 -5.17 4.17 7.26
N ASN A 84 -6.23 4.95 7.45
CA ASN A 84 -6.26 5.96 8.50
C ASN A 84 -6.26 5.27 9.88
N PRO A 85 -5.20 5.43 10.70
CA PRO A 85 -5.07 4.76 11.99
C PRO A 85 -6.19 5.08 12.98
N ALA A 86 -6.86 6.24 12.84
CA ALA A 86 -7.97 6.66 13.69
C ALA A 86 -9.17 5.69 13.65
N PHE A 87 -9.30 4.87 12.60
CA PHE A 87 -10.36 3.88 12.46
C PHE A 87 -9.96 2.46 12.90
N GLY A 88 -8.77 2.29 13.50
CA GLY A 88 -8.28 0.98 13.96
C GLY A 88 -7.91 0.01 12.84
N GLN A 89 -7.93 0.47 11.59
CA GLN A 89 -7.39 -0.26 10.46
C GLN A 89 -5.87 -0.09 10.40
N MET A 90 -5.15 -1.19 10.26
CA MET A 90 -3.69 -1.19 10.32
C MET A 90 -3.10 -1.90 9.10
N PHE A 91 -3.22 -1.28 7.94
CA PHE A 91 -2.62 -1.80 6.72
C PHE A 91 -2.06 -0.70 5.82
N LYS A 92 -1.10 -1.07 4.97
CA LYS A 92 -0.69 -0.27 3.82
C LYS A 92 -0.89 -1.04 2.53
N MET A 93 -0.99 -0.30 1.43
CA MET A 93 -1.03 -0.81 0.07
C MET A 93 0.11 -0.21 -0.73
N ASN A 94 0.84 -1.07 -1.44
CA ASN A 94 1.91 -0.69 -2.34
C ASN A 94 1.56 -1.15 -3.76
N ALA A 95 1.86 -0.30 -4.73
CA ALA A 95 1.80 -0.64 -6.14
C ALA A 95 3.09 -0.17 -6.82
N LYS A 96 3.51 -0.92 -7.86
CA LYS A 96 4.71 -0.61 -8.62
C LYS A 96 4.54 -0.97 -10.08
N THR A 97 5.05 -0.13 -10.97
CA THR A 97 5.02 -0.38 -12.41
C THR A 97 6.07 -1.41 -12.83
N ASP A 98 5.66 -2.32 -13.70
CA ASP A 98 6.51 -3.29 -14.37
C ASP A 98 7.32 -2.63 -15.51
N THR A 99 8.02 -3.46 -16.30
CA THR A 99 8.83 -3.00 -17.44
C THR A 99 8.02 -2.35 -18.57
N GLU A 100 6.72 -2.60 -18.65
CA GLU A 100 5.81 -1.98 -19.62
C GLU A 100 5.21 -0.66 -19.10
N GLY A 101 5.45 -0.35 -17.82
CA GLY A 101 4.94 0.85 -17.16
C GLY A 101 3.60 0.64 -16.46
N ASN A 102 3.11 -0.59 -16.34
CA ASN A 102 1.81 -0.90 -15.77
C ASN A 102 1.92 -1.56 -14.39
N VAL A 103 0.93 -1.35 -13.55
CA VAL A 103 0.74 -2.08 -12.30
C VAL A 103 0.00 -3.39 -12.61
N ASN A 104 0.56 -4.50 -12.15
CA ASN A 104 -0.03 -5.84 -12.32
C ASN A 104 -0.41 -6.51 -11.00
N SER A 105 -0.02 -5.93 -9.87
CA SER A 105 -0.37 -6.45 -8.56
C SER A 105 -0.42 -5.34 -7.52
N ILE A 106 -1.31 -5.50 -6.54
CA ILE A 106 -1.33 -4.72 -5.31
C ILE A 106 -0.73 -5.58 -4.19
N LEU A 107 0.24 -5.02 -3.48
CA LEU A 107 0.77 -5.63 -2.26
C LEU A 107 0.13 -4.96 -1.05
N VAL A 108 -0.36 -5.76 -0.12
CA VAL A 108 -0.93 -5.28 1.14
C VAL A 108 -0.12 -5.81 2.31
N THR A 109 0.27 -4.93 3.22
CA THR A 109 0.85 -5.32 4.52
C THR A 109 -0.16 -5.00 5.61
N ILE A 110 -0.57 -5.99 6.40
CA ILE A 110 -1.44 -5.82 7.57
C ILE A 110 -0.59 -6.03 8.82
N TYR A 111 -0.66 -5.09 9.75
CA TYR A 111 0.16 -5.05 10.97
C TYR A 111 -0.64 -5.52 12.19
N ASP A 112 0.07 -5.97 13.21
CA ASP A 112 -0.54 -6.34 14.49
C ASP A 112 -0.71 -5.17 15.45
N SER A 113 -0.06 -4.03 15.16
CA SER A 113 -0.02 -2.84 16.01
C SER A 113 0.27 -1.55 15.22
N LEU A 114 -0.21 -0.43 15.78
CA LEU A 114 0.00 0.91 15.22
C LEU A 114 1.47 1.35 15.24
N GLU A 115 2.21 0.96 16.28
CA GLU A 115 3.64 1.27 16.41
C GLU A 115 4.43 0.65 15.25
N GLN A 116 4.14 -0.61 14.94
CA GLN A 116 4.79 -1.34 13.86
C GLN A 116 4.44 -0.75 12.49
N MET A 117 3.16 -0.46 12.25
CA MET A 117 2.71 0.23 11.05
C MET A 117 3.45 1.57 10.86
N TYR A 118 3.48 2.41 11.88
CA TYR A 118 4.18 3.69 11.84
C TYR A 118 5.68 3.52 11.54
N GLY A 119 6.33 2.57 12.21
CA GLY A 119 7.74 2.26 12.01
C GLY A 119 8.04 1.83 10.57
N ASP A 120 7.21 0.96 10.01
CA ASP A 120 7.35 0.47 8.64
C ASP A 120 7.08 1.57 7.60
N LEU A 121 6.06 2.42 7.79
CA LEU A 121 5.82 3.56 6.90
C LEU A 121 7.03 4.53 6.88
N CYS A 122 7.62 4.78 8.06
CA CYS A 122 8.83 5.62 8.15
C CYS A 122 10.02 5.00 7.42
N LEU A 123 10.20 3.68 7.54
CA LEU A 123 11.28 2.94 6.88
C LEU A 123 11.09 2.89 5.37
N ASP A 124 9.89 2.57 4.90
CA ASP A 124 9.52 2.50 3.48
C ASP A 124 9.77 3.85 2.78
N LEU A 125 9.34 4.95 3.42
CA LEU A 125 9.59 6.31 2.94
C LEU A 125 11.10 6.62 2.86
N GLU A 126 11.89 6.21 3.87
CA GLU A 126 13.33 6.43 3.87
C GLU A 126 14.05 5.64 2.78
N LEU A 127 13.69 4.37 2.56
CA LEU A 127 14.28 3.53 1.53
C LEU A 127 14.02 4.09 0.13
N HIS A 128 12.79 4.53 -0.14
CA HIS A 128 12.44 5.11 -1.44
C HIS A 128 13.04 6.50 -1.63
N SER A 129 13.26 7.27 -0.56
CA SER A 129 13.97 8.56 -0.67
C SER A 129 15.43 8.44 -1.13
N LYS A 130 16.03 7.24 -1.01
CA LYS A 130 17.41 6.95 -1.42
C LYS A 130 17.52 6.45 -2.87
N SER A 131 16.41 6.17 -3.55
CA SER A 131 16.40 5.42 -4.83
C SER A 131 15.66 6.11 -5.99
N GLY A 132 15.58 7.44 -5.99
CA GLY A 132 14.95 8.20 -7.07
C GLY A 132 14.47 9.57 -6.62
N PHE A 133 13.37 10.02 -7.21
CA PHE A 133 12.68 11.27 -6.88
C PHE A 133 11.27 10.98 -6.37
N LEU A 134 10.89 11.59 -5.24
CA LEU A 134 9.51 11.54 -4.73
C LEU A 134 8.72 12.71 -5.31
N LYS A 135 7.84 12.44 -6.28
CA LYS A 135 6.90 13.43 -6.87
C LYS A 135 5.96 13.97 -5.80
N TYR A 136 5.54 13.08 -4.90
CA TYR A 136 4.82 13.41 -3.68
C TYR A 136 5.42 12.60 -2.54
N LYS A 137 5.44 13.19 -1.34
CA LYS A 137 5.69 12.49 -0.09
C LYS A 137 4.97 13.19 1.05
N LYS A 138 4.51 12.41 2.01
CA LYS A 138 4.03 12.94 3.28
C LYS A 138 5.21 13.20 4.20
N ASP A 139 5.18 14.32 4.92
CA ASP A 139 6.24 14.64 5.88
C ASP A 139 6.16 13.72 7.10
N LYS A 140 7.32 13.34 7.66
CA LYS A 140 7.38 12.42 8.81
C LYS A 140 6.57 12.93 10.01
N SER A 141 6.52 14.24 10.22
CA SER A 141 5.68 14.87 11.24
C SER A 141 4.19 14.64 10.98
N ASP A 142 3.76 14.78 9.73
CA ASP A 142 2.36 14.59 9.34
C ASP A 142 1.96 13.13 9.38
N VAL A 143 2.88 12.22 9.06
CA VAL A 143 2.68 10.78 9.25
C VAL A 143 2.43 10.51 10.73
N LEU A 144 3.33 10.96 11.62
CA LEU A 144 3.20 10.78 13.07
C LEU A 144 1.87 11.32 13.63
N MET A 145 1.41 12.48 13.14
CA MET A 145 0.14 13.07 13.58
C MET A 145 -1.09 12.18 13.28
N ASN A 146 -1.02 11.23 12.34
CA ASN A 146 -2.13 10.30 12.10
C ASN A 146 -2.18 9.16 13.12
N PHE A 147 -1.15 8.99 13.95
CA PHE A 147 -1.02 7.90 14.92
C PHE A 147 -1.16 8.37 16.39
N ILE A 148 -1.46 9.65 16.62
CA ILE A 148 -1.59 10.28 17.95
C ILE A 148 -3.06 10.59 18.24
#